data_AF-A0A2V6SR63-F1
#
_entry.id   AF-A0A2V6SR63-F1
#
_cell.length_a   1.000
_cell.length_b   1.000
_cell.length_c   1.000
_cell.angle_alpha   90.00
_cell.angle_beta   90.00
_cell.angle_gamma   90.00
#
_symmetry.space_group_name_H-M   'P 1'
#
loop_
_entity.id
_entity.type
_entity.pdbx_description
1 polymer ?
#
loop_
_entity_poly.entity_id
_entity_poly.type
_entity_poly.pdbx_seq_one_letter_code
_entity_poly.pdbx_strand_id
1 'polypeptide(L)'
;MTNHGGPLTPAETAAALGAAGAAIEAEVRGLSPAVLAWHPGPSEWCLLETLGHLIEAETRGFAGRVRTILERPDSDFPVWDQAQVARARNDCARPPAAVVDEFRRLRAASVALVAGL
;
A
#
# COMPACT_ATOMS: atom_id res chain seq x y z
N MET A 1 24.56 -15.03 20.47
CA MET A 1 23.27 -14.35 20.72
C MET A 1 22.99 -13.47 19.51
N THR A 2 22.06 -13.85 18.65
CA THR A 2 21.68 -13.04 17.48
C THR A 2 20.94 -11.82 17.98
N ASN A 3 21.48 -10.63 17.72
CA ASN A 3 20.82 -9.36 18.01
C ASN A 3 19.54 -9.30 17.16
N HIS A 4 18.38 -9.54 17.76
CA HIS A 4 17.11 -9.18 17.14
C HIS A 4 17.02 -7.66 17.23
N GLY A 5 17.11 -6.98 16.08
CA GLY A 5 17.04 -5.51 16.03
C GLY A 5 15.79 -5.01 16.75
N GLY A 6 15.92 -3.87 17.45
CA GLY A 6 14.80 -3.18 18.08
C GLY A 6 13.77 -2.68 17.05
N PRO A 7 12.67 -2.04 17.50
CA PRO A 7 11.69 -1.46 16.59
C PRO A 7 12.34 -0.43 15.66
N LEU A 8 11.89 -0.38 14.41
CA LEU A 8 12.35 0.61 13.43
C LEU A 8 12.04 2.02 13.93
N THR A 9 12.99 2.93 13.79
CA THR A 9 12.76 4.36 13.95
C THR A 9 11.83 4.89 12.83
N PRO A 10 11.22 6.07 13.00
CA PRO A 10 10.46 6.71 11.91
C PRO A 10 11.29 6.90 10.63
N ALA A 11 12.55 7.30 10.76
CA ALA A 11 13.46 7.46 9.62
C ALA A 11 13.72 6.13 8.89
N GLU A 12 14.00 5.04 9.62
CA GLU A 12 14.18 3.71 9.03
C GLU A 12 12.89 3.19 8.39
N THR A 13 11.73 3.45 9.03
CA THR A 13 10.42 3.10 8.48
C THR A 13 10.13 3.83 7.18
N ALA A 14 10.40 5.14 7.13
CA ALA A 14 10.24 5.95 5.93
C ALA A 14 11.17 5.49 4.80
N ALA A 15 12.43 5.16 5.11
CA ALA A 15 13.38 4.60 4.16
C ALA A 15 12.91 3.25 3.60
N ALA A 16 12.44 2.35 4.47
CA ALA A 16 11.91 1.04 4.06
C ALA A 16 10.67 1.18 3.17
N LEU A 17 9.73 2.05 3.51
CA LEU A 17 8.53 2.31 2.71
C LEU A 17 8.87 2.90 1.34
N GLY A 18 9.81 3.85 1.29
CA GLY A 18 10.29 4.45 0.06
C GLY A 18 10.94 3.42 -0.86
N ALA A 19 11.85 2.60 -0.32
CA ALA A 19 12.52 1.53 -1.06
C ALA A 19 11.53 0.49 -1.60
N ALA A 20 10.59 0.03 -0.76
CA ALA A 20 9.54 -0.91 -1.18
C ALA A 20 8.63 -0.29 -2.27
N GLY A 21 8.31 1.01 -2.15
CA GLY A 21 7.51 1.72 -3.15
C GLY A 21 8.19 1.77 -4.51
N ALA A 22 9.49 2.11 -4.53
CA ALA A 22 10.29 2.15 -5.75
C ALA A 22 10.44 0.77 -6.40
N ALA A 23 10.65 -0.29 -5.60
CA ALA A 23 10.73 -1.66 -6.09
C ALA A 23 9.41 -2.09 -6.75
N ILE A 24 8.28 -1.88 -6.06
CA ILE A 24 6.96 -2.20 -6.61
C ILE A 24 6.70 -1.43 -7.92
N GLU A 25 7.00 -0.12 -7.96
CA GLU A 25 6.82 0.66 -9.18
C GLU A 25 7.66 0.12 -10.35
N ALA A 26 8.92 -0.27 -10.10
CA ALA A 26 9.79 -0.84 -11.11
C ALA A 26 9.24 -2.16 -11.67
N GLU A 27 8.80 -3.08 -10.80
CA GLU A 27 8.17 -4.34 -11.18
C GLU A 27 6.93 -4.09 -12.05
N VAL A 28 6.01 -3.22 -11.61
CA VAL A 28 4.76 -2.98 -12.33
C VAL A 28 4.97 -2.31 -13.68
N ARG A 29 5.90 -1.35 -13.79
CA ARG A 29 6.22 -0.69 -15.07
C ARG A 29 6.90 -1.63 -16.07
N GLY A 30 7.53 -2.70 -15.61
CA GLY A 30 8.18 -3.71 -16.46
C GLY A 30 7.21 -4.69 -17.14
N LEU A 31 5.93 -4.69 -16.75
CA LEU A 31 4.95 -5.68 -17.19
C LEU A 31 3.96 -5.13 -18.22
N SER A 32 3.49 -6.00 -19.12
CA SER A 32 2.45 -5.63 -20.08
C SER A 32 1.08 -5.47 -19.40
N PRO A 33 0.16 -4.66 -19.94
CA PRO A 33 -1.19 -4.52 -19.40
C PRO A 33 -1.94 -5.86 -19.24
N ALA A 34 -1.74 -6.81 -20.15
CA ALA A 34 -2.36 -8.13 -20.07
C ALA A 34 -1.86 -8.94 -18.87
N VAL A 35 -0.57 -8.84 -18.53
CA VAL A 35 -0.01 -9.50 -17.34
C VAL A 35 -0.49 -8.83 -16.06
N LEU A 36 -0.60 -7.50 -16.05
CA LEU A 36 -1.09 -6.74 -14.90
C LEU A 36 -2.54 -7.08 -14.52
N ALA A 37 -3.37 -7.37 -15.52
CA ALA A 37 -4.78 -7.73 -15.36
C ALA A 37 -5.02 -9.25 -15.31
N TRP A 38 -3.97 -10.08 -15.36
CA TRP A 38 -4.12 -11.53 -15.32
C TRP A 38 -4.38 -12.02 -13.89
N HIS A 39 -5.34 -12.93 -13.75
CA HIS A 39 -5.67 -13.60 -12.50
C HIS A 39 -5.01 -14.99 -12.42
N PRO A 40 -4.27 -15.32 -11.35
CA PRO A 40 -3.68 -16.64 -11.18
C PRO A 40 -4.71 -17.73 -10.85
N GLY A 41 -5.92 -17.35 -10.44
CA GLY A 41 -7.04 -18.24 -10.23
C GLY A 41 -8.37 -17.48 -10.18
N PRO A 42 -9.52 -18.16 -10.29
CA PRO A 42 -10.84 -17.51 -10.40
C PRO A 42 -11.23 -16.62 -9.20
N SER A 43 -10.67 -16.88 -8.02
CA SER A 43 -10.90 -16.12 -6.79
C SER A 43 -9.71 -15.29 -6.33
N GLU A 44 -8.60 -15.38 -7.05
CA GLU A 44 -7.38 -14.66 -6.72
C GLU A 44 -7.40 -13.25 -7.29
N TRP A 45 -6.58 -12.36 -6.76
CA TRP A 45 -6.42 -11.02 -7.29
C TRP A 45 -5.40 -10.96 -8.42
N CYS A 46 -5.66 -10.11 -9.41
CA CYS A 46 -4.63 -9.68 -10.35
C CYS A 46 -3.68 -8.69 -9.67
N LEU A 47 -2.61 -8.30 -10.37
CA LEU A 47 -1.63 -7.37 -9.83
C LEU A 47 -2.21 -5.97 -9.60
N LEU A 48 -3.13 -5.51 -10.45
CA LEU A 48 -3.82 -4.23 -10.26
C LEU A 48 -4.70 -4.20 -9.00
N GLU A 49 -5.40 -5.31 -8.71
CA GLU A 49 -6.19 -5.44 -7.49
C GLU A 49 -5.31 -5.54 -6.24
N THR A 50 -4.16 -6.20 -6.34
CA THR A 50 -3.16 -6.22 -5.27
C THR A 50 -2.61 -4.81 -5.00
N LEU A 51 -2.34 -4.03 -6.05
CA LEU A 51 -1.92 -2.64 -5.92
C LEU A 51 -3.03 -1.76 -5.31
N GLY A 52 -4.28 -2.01 -5.70
CA GLY A 52 -5.48 -1.48 -5.07
C GLY A 52 -5.57 -1.76 -3.58
N HIS A 53 -5.29 -3.00 -3.18
CA HIS A 53 -5.24 -3.40 -1.78
C HIS A 53 -4.15 -2.64 -1.02
N LEU A 54 -2.95 -2.47 -1.59
CA LEU A 54 -1.89 -1.68 -0.98
C LEU A 54 -2.29 -0.21 -0.78
N ILE A 55 -2.98 0.39 -1.74
CA ILE A 55 -3.51 1.76 -1.61
C ILE A 55 -4.47 1.89 -0.41
N GLU A 56 -5.37 0.92 -0.23
CA GLU A 56 -6.31 0.93 0.90
C GLU A 56 -5.64 0.59 2.23
N ALA A 57 -4.63 -0.29 2.21
CA ALA A 57 -3.80 -0.59 3.38
C ALA A 57 -3.03 0.66 3.84
N GLU A 58 -2.52 1.49 2.94
CA GLU A 58 -1.91 2.78 3.28
C GLU A 58 -2.95 3.75 3.86
N THR A 59 -4.11 3.86 3.20
CA THR A 59 -5.15 4.84 3.56
C THR A 59 -5.83 4.54 4.88
N ARG A 60 -6.20 3.27 5.13
CA ARG A 60 -6.97 2.85 6.31
C ARG A 60 -6.13 2.19 7.39
N GLY A 61 -5.06 1.52 6.99
CA GLY A 61 -4.22 0.69 7.85
C GLY A 61 -3.01 1.44 8.38
N PHE A 62 -2.14 1.91 7.50
CA PHE A 62 -0.86 2.47 7.90
C PHE A 62 -0.96 3.98 8.15
N ALA A 63 -0.85 4.80 7.12
CA ALA A 63 -0.86 6.27 7.26
C ALA A 63 -2.17 6.79 7.85
N GLY A 64 -3.30 6.12 7.57
CA GLY A 64 -4.57 6.42 8.23
C GLY A 64 -4.48 6.31 9.75
N ARG A 65 -4.01 5.16 10.27
CA ARG A 65 -3.93 4.93 11.71
C ARG A 65 -2.85 5.78 12.37
N VAL A 66 -1.72 6.03 11.70
CA VAL A 66 -0.70 6.96 12.21
C VAL A 66 -1.32 8.33 12.49
N ARG A 67 -2.08 8.90 11.55
CA ARG A 67 -2.78 10.18 11.77
C ARG A 67 -3.79 10.08 12.91
N THR A 68 -4.61 9.03 12.92
CA THR A 68 -5.59 8.82 14.00
C THR A 68 -4.94 8.72 15.38
N ILE A 69 -3.82 8.01 15.53
CA ILE A 69 -3.10 7.87 16.80
C ILE A 69 -2.56 9.23 17.26
N LEU A 70 -1.97 10.00 16.35
CA LEU A 70 -1.42 11.32 16.67
C LEU A 70 -2.51 12.33 17.09
N GLU A 71 -3.70 12.22 16.50
CA GLU A 71 -4.84 13.09 16.84
C GLU A 71 -5.61 12.60 18.08
N ARG A 72 -5.74 11.28 18.24
CA ARG A 72 -6.59 10.61 19.24
C ARG A 72 -5.95 9.26 19.66
N PRO A 73 -5.07 9.28 20.67
CA PRO A 73 -4.29 8.10 21.08
C PRO A 73 -5.14 6.88 21.49
N ASP A 74 -6.35 7.10 22.02
CA ASP A 74 -7.24 6.05 22.52
C ASP A 74 -8.29 5.59 21.47
N SER A 75 -8.00 5.75 20.18
CA SER A 75 -8.94 5.39 19.11
C SER A 75 -9.03 3.88 18.86
N ASP A 76 -10.24 3.40 18.65
CA ASP A 76 -10.47 2.08 18.08
C ASP A 76 -10.13 2.04 16.58
N PHE A 77 -9.62 0.90 16.12
CA PHE A 77 -9.28 0.69 14.71
C PHE A 77 -10.20 -0.34 14.07
N PRO A 78 -11.25 0.08 13.35
CA PRO A 78 -12.17 -0.84 12.74
C PRO A 78 -11.46 -1.72 11.69
N VAL A 79 -11.89 -2.98 11.64
CA VAL A 79 -11.55 -3.88 10.55
C VAL A 79 -12.38 -3.53 9.31
N TRP A 80 -11.91 -3.96 8.14
CA TRP A 80 -12.59 -3.73 6.87
C TRP A 80 -12.57 -5.01 6.04
N ASP A 81 -13.66 -5.25 5.30
CA ASP A 81 -13.74 -6.36 4.37
C ASP A 81 -12.91 -6.02 3.12
N GLN A 82 -11.71 -6.59 3.07
CA GLN A 82 -10.74 -6.35 2.01
C GLN A 82 -11.26 -6.84 0.65
N ALA A 83 -12.01 -7.94 0.63
CA ALA A 83 -12.56 -8.50 -0.60
C ALA A 83 -13.73 -7.65 -1.11
N GLN A 84 -14.61 -7.15 -0.23
CA GLN A 84 -15.64 -6.19 -0.61
C GLN A 84 -15.02 -4.92 -1.18
N VAL A 85 -13.97 -4.41 -0.56
CA VAL A 85 -13.29 -3.18 -0.99
C VAL A 85 -12.58 -3.37 -2.32
N ALA A 86 -11.87 -4.48 -2.53
CA ALA A 86 -11.23 -4.79 -3.80
C ALA A 86 -12.27 -4.83 -4.95
N ARG A 87 -13.42 -5.49 -4.72
CA ARG A 87 -14.53 -5.52 -5.69
C ARG A 87 -15.09 -4.13 -5.98
N ALA A 88 -15.26 -3.30 -4.94
CA ALA A 88 -15.78 -1.94 -5.10
C ALA A 88 -14.82 -1.01 -5.86
N ARG A 89 -13.51 -1.17 -5.64
CA ARG A 89 -12.47 -0.43 -6.37
C ARG A 89 -12.36 -0.87 -7.82
N ASN A 90 -12.60 -2.15 -8.10
CA ASN A 90 -12.59 -2.74 -9.45
C ASN A 90 -11.30 -2.37 -10.22
N ASP A 91 -10.15 -2.43 -9.55
CA ASP A 91 -8.89 -1.93 -10.09
C ASP A 91 -8.42 -2.71 -11.32
N CYS A 92 -8.81 -3.98 -11.46
CA CYS A 92 -8.54 -4.78 -12.66
C CYS A 92 -9.09 -4.13 -13.94
N ALA A 93 -10.22 -3.43 -13.86
CA ALA A 93 -10.84 -2.76 -14.99
C ALA A 93 -10.32 -1.34 -15.25
N ARG A 94 -9.40 -0.84 -14.40
CA ARG A 94 -8.87 0.53 -14.51
C ARG A 94 -7.65 0.58 -15.43
N PRO A 95 -7.33 1.75 -16.02
CA PRO A 95 -6.07 1.94 -16.71
C PRO A 95 -4.88 1.67 -15.76
N PRO A 96 -3.94 0.76 -16.11
CA PRO A 96 -2.84 0.40 -15.22
C PRO A 96 -2.04 1.60 -14.70
N ALA A 97 -1.74 2.55 -15.59
CA ALA A 97 -1.01 3.77 -15.24
C ALA A 97 -1.72 4.59 -14.15
N ALA A 98 -3.06 4.62 -14.15
CA ALA A 98 -3.83 5.37 -13.15
C ALA A 98 -3.70 4.75 -11.75
N VAL A 99 -3.75 3.42 -11.65
CA VAL A 99 -3.60 2.70 -10.37
C VAL A 99 -2.16 2.84 -9.85
N VAL A 100 -1.16 2.73 -10.74
CA VAL A 100 0.25 2.94 -10.40
C VAL A 100 0.52 4.35 -9.89
N ASP A 101 0.00 5.36 -10.59
CA ASP A 101 0.21 6.75 -10.18
C ASP A 101 -0.50 7.09 -8.87
N GLU A 102 -1.67 6.49 -8.60
CA GLU A 102 -2.36 6.58 -7.31
C GLU A 102 -1.50 6.00 -6.19
N PHE A 103 -1.01 4.77 -6.35
CA PHE A 103 -0.10 4.14 -5.39
C PHE A 103 1.15 4.97 -5.15
N ARG A 104 1.82 5.42 -6.22
CA ARG A 104 3.06 6.22 -6.13
C ARG A 104 2.84 7.50 -5.32
N ARG A 105 1.78 8.26 -5.63
CA ARG A 105 1.46 9.50 -4.89
C ARG A 105 1.16 9.21 -3.42
N LEU A 106 0.37 8.18 -3.14
CA LEU A 106 0.00 7.84 -1.78
C LEU A 106 1.20 7.36 -0.97
N ARG A 107 2.06 6.51 -1.55
CA ARG A 107 3.28 6.03 -0.90
C ARG A 107 4.24 7.19 -0.60
N ALA A 108 4.42 8.13 -1.54
CA ALA A 108 5.25 9.32 -1.28
C ALA A 108 4.70 10.16 -0.11
N ALA A 109 3.37 10.30 -0.01
CA ALA A 109 2.74 10.98 1.11
C ALA A 109 2.92 10.23 2.44
N SER A 110 2.82 8.89 2.45
CA SER A 110 3.10 8.06 3.63
C SER A 110 4.55 8.18 4.09
N VAL A 111 5.51 8.18 3.15
CA VAL A 111 6.94 8.39 3.46
C VAL A 111 7.15 9.76 4.09
N ALA A 112 6.59 10.81 3.50
CA ALA A 112 6.71 12.17 4.04
C ALA A 112 6.08 12.31 5.43
N LEU A 113 4.93 11.67 5.66
CA LEU A 113 4.27 11.65 6.97
C LEU A 113 5.21 11.09 8.04
N VAL A 114 5.75 9.88 7.82
CA VAL A 114 6.55 9.18 8.83
C VAL A 114 7.93 9.81 9.00
N ALA A 115 8.53 10.35 7.93
CA ALA A 115 9.79 11.07 8.03
C ALA A 115 9.67 12.39 8.84
N GLY A 116 8.45 12.91 9.01
CA GLY A 116 8.17 14.11 9.80
C GLY A 116 7.80 13.85 11.27
N LEU A 117 7.82 12.59 11.73
CA LEU A 117 7.53 12.19 13.12
C LEU A 117 8.78 12.17 14.00
#